data_AF-A0A2V8C4X6-F1
#
_entry.id   AF-A0A2V8C4X6-F1
#
_cell.length_a   1.000
_cell.length_b   1.000
_cell.length_c   1.000
_cell.angle_alpha   90.00
_cell.angle_beta   90.00
_cell.angle_gamma   90.00
#
_symmetry.space_group_name_H-M   'P 1'
#
loop_
_entity.id
_entity.type
_entity.pdbx_description
1 polymer ?
#
loop_
_entity_poly.entity_id
_entity_poly.type
_entity_poly.pdbx_seq_one_letter_code
_entity_poly.pdbx_strand_id
1 'polypeptide(L)'
;MTKGRSTTVWVLSALLAALYLFTGGTKLAGMQMAVEEFARYGYPDWFRLAVGAAEVTGAVLLLVPRAALYGAIMLSVVMIGATVTHLTHQEAPNAVVPIVLFVLLAFVAASRRETAVPARA
;
A
#
# COMPACT_ATOMS: atom_id res chain seq x y z
N MET A 1 7.34 24.82 -10.59
CA MET A 1 6.34 23.83 -10.13
C MET A 1 5.01 24.53 -9.91
N THR A 2 3.92 24.12 -10.56
CA THR A 2 2.58 24.63 -10.22
C THR A 2 2.18 24.04 -8.87
N LYS A 3 1.77 24.88 -7.91
CA LYS A 3 1.37 24.48 -6.54
C LYS A 3 0.42 23.26 -6.51
N GLY A 4 -0.39 23.06 -7.56
CA GLY A 4 -1.34 21.96 -7.70
C GLY A 4 -0.74 20.55 -7.64
N ARG A 5 0.40 20.27 -8.30
CA ARG A 5 0.97 18.90 -8.31
C ARG A 5 1.41 18.43 -6.91
N SER A 6 1.88 19.36 -6.08
CA SER A 6 2.28 19.07 -4.70
C SER A 6 1.08 18.76 -3.80
N THR A 7 -0.02 19.51 -3.94
CA THR A 7 -1.25 19.28 -3.16
C THR A 7 -1.87 17.93 -3.50
N THR A 8 -1.97 17.59 -4.79
CA THR A 8 -2.56 16.32 -5.24
C THR A 8 -1.82 15.12 -4.67
N VAL A 9 -0.48 15.11 -4.72
CA VAL A 9 0.33 14.01 -4.18
C VAL A 9 0.14 13.88 -2.67
N TRP A 10 0.01 15.00 -1.96
CA TRP A 10 -0.20 14.98 -0.51
C TRP A 10 -1.58 14.43 -0.13
N VAL A 11 -2.65 14.91 -0.79
CA VAL A 11 -4.01 14.39 -0.61
C VAL A 11 -4.08 12.90 -0.91
N LEU A 12 -3.50 12.48 -2.04
CA LEU A 12 -3.45 11.07 -2.41
C LEU A 12 -2.67 10.23 -1.38
N SER A 13 -1.53 10.74 -0.88
CA SER A 13 -0.76 10.07 0.18
C SER A 13 -1.59 9.93 1.46
N ALA A 14 -2.34 10.96 1.86
CA ALA A 14 -3.18 10.90 3.05
C ALA A 14 -4.33 9.89 2.90
N LEU A 15 -5.00 9.85 1.74
CA LEU A 15 -6.07 8.89 1.45
C LEU A 15 -5.55 7.45 1.43
N LEU A 16 -4.44 7.19 0.74
CA LEU A 16 -3.81 5.87 0.72
C LEU A 16 -3.36 5.46 2.12
N ALA A 17 -2.77 6.37 2.89
CA ALA A 17 -2.36 6.08 4.26
C ALA A 17 -3.57 5.71 5.13
N ALA A 18 -4.66 6.47 5.07
CA ALA A 18 -5.88 6.16 5.81
C ALA A 18 -6.44 4.77 5.44
N LEU A 19 -6.47 4.45 4.14
CA LEU A 19 -6.90 3.15 3.65
C LEU A 19 -6.02 2.01 4.22
N TYR A 20 -4.70 2.12 4.10
CA TYR A 20 -3.79 1.07 4.58
C TYR A 20 -3.68 0.97 6.10
N LEU A 21 -3.87 2.08 6.83
CA LEU A 21 -4.03 2.03 8.28
C LEU A 21 -5.29 1.28 8.66
N PHE A 22 -6.38 1.46 7.92
CA PHE A 22 -7.60 0.70 8.14
C PHE A 22 -7.39 -0.78 7.81
N THR A 23 -7.00 -1.13 6.58
CA THR A 23 -6.85 -2.53 6.16
C THR A 23 -5.76 -3.28 6.92
N GLY A 24 -4.67 -2.61 7.28
CA GLY A 24 -3.59 -3.18 8.07
C GLY A 24 -3.99 -3.30 9.54
N GLY A 25 -4.72 -2.31 10.05
CA GLY A 25 -5.29 -2.33 11.39
C GLY A 25 -6.29 -3.46 11.59
N THR A 26 -7.19 -3.71 10.64
CA THR A 26 -8.14 -4.85 10.72
C THR A 26 -7.41 -6.20 10.73
N LYS A 27 -6.34 -6.33 9.93
CA LYS A 27 -5.44 -7.49 9.97
C LYS A 27 -4.76 -7.62 11.32
N LEU A 28 -4.16 -6.57 11.88
CA LEU A 28 -3.48 -6.68 13.18
C LEU A 28 -4.44 -6.90 14.35
N ALA A 29 -5.64 -6.34 14.29
CA ALA A 29 -6.68 -6.50 15.30
C ALA A 29 -7.31 -7.90 15.31
N GLY A 30 -6.96 -8.77 14.36
CA GLY A 30 -7.55 -10.11 14.28
C GLY A 30 -9.03 -10.08 13.96
N MET A 31 -9.50 -9.10 13.18
CA MET A 31 -10.90 -9.07 12.76
C MET A 31 -11.23 -10.32 11.97
N GLN A 32 -12.35 -10.96 12.33
CA GLN A 32 -12.76 -12.26 11.82
C GLN A 32 -12.69 -12.35 10.28
N MET A 33 -13.16 -11.32 9.58
CA MET A 33 -13.10 -11.23 8.12
C MET A 33 -11.68 -11.40 7.57
N ALA A 34 -10.69 -10.71 8.15
CA ALA A 34 -9.30 -10.78 7.71
C ALA A 34 -8.65 -12.13 8.08
N VAL A 35 -9.03 -12.73 9.21
CA VAL A 35 -8.57 -14.07 9.61
C VAL A 35 -9.08 -15.12 8.63
N GLU A 36 -10.37 -15.08 8.31
CA GLU A 36 -11.01 -16.01 7.38
C GLU A 36 -10.50 -15.88 5.95
N GLU A 37 -10.25 -14.66 5.46
CA GLU A 37 -9.66 -14.43 4.14
C GLU A 37 -8.28 -15.09 4.02
N PHE A 38 -7.36 -14.84 4.96
CA PHE A 38 -6.02 -15.41 4.90
C PHE A 38 -6.02 -16.94 5.07
N ALA A 39 -6.89 -17.46 5.93
CA ALA A 39 -7.08 -18.90 6.09
C ALA A 39 -7.63 -19.55 4.80
N ARG A 40 -8.57 -18.88 4.11
CA ARG A 40 -9.10 -19.33 2.81
C ARG A 40 -8.02 -19.37 1.73
N TYR A 41 -7.10 -18.41 1.73
CA TYR A 41 -5.94 -18.40 0.83
C TYR A 41 -4.85 -19.39 1.24
N GLY A 42 -5.06 -20.20 2.28
CA GLY A 42 -4.09 -21.19 2.75
C GLY A 42 -2.85 -20.59 3.42
N TYR A 43 -2.87 -19.31 3.77
CA TYR A 43 -1.75 -18.67 4.45
C TYR A 43 -1.79 -18.93 5.97
N PRO A 44 -0.63 -19.13 6.60
CA PRO A 44 -0.55 -19.22 8.05
C PRO A 44 -0.85 -17.86 8.69
N ASP A 45 -1.38 -17.89 9.91
CA ASP A 45 -1.85 -16.69 10.60
C ASP A 45 -0.76 -15.62 10.82
N TRP A 46 0.49 -16.04 11.04
CA TRP A 46 1.61 -15.11 11.16
C TRP A 46 1.82 -14.27 9.90
N PHE A 47 1.48 -14.80 8.71
CA PHE A 47 1.62 -14.07 7.45
C PHE A 47 0.60 -12.94 7.35
N ARG A 48 -0.63 -13.16 7.83
CA ARG A 48 -1.65 -12.11 7.99
C ARG A 48 -1.14 -10.96 8.86
N LEU A 49 -0.51 -11.29 10.00
CA LEU A 49 0.09 -10.29 10.88
C LEU A 49 1.26 -9.55 10.22
N ALA A 50 2.12 -10.27 9.49
CA ALA A 50 3.23 -9.68 8.75
C ALA A 50 2.74 -8.69 7.67
N VAL A 51 1.70 -9.06 6.91
CA VAL A 51 1.08 -8.17 5.92
C VAL A 51 0.42 -6.96 6.61
N GLY A 52 -0.32 -7.17 7.68
CA GLY A 52 -0.94 -6.07 8.45
C GLY A 52 0.09 -5.08 9.01
N ALA A 53 1.18 -5.58 9.57
CA ALA A 53 2.28 -4.76 10.06
C ALA A 53 2.96 -4.00 8.92
N ALA A 54 3.14 -4.64 7.76
CA ALA A 54 3.71 -4.02 6.58
C ALA A 54 2.81 -2.90 6.03
N GLU A 55 1.50 -3.12 5.97
CA GLU A 55 0.52 -2.11 5.54
C GLU A 55 0.52 -0.89 6.47
N VAL A 56 0.45 -1.11 7.79
CA VAL A 56 0.47 -0.01 8.77
C VAL A 56 1.79 0.76 8.72
N THR A 57 2.93 0.05 8.68
CA THR A 57 4.25 0.68 8.60
C THR A 57 4.37 1.51 7.32
N GLY A 58 4.00 0.93 6.18
CA GLY A 58 4.02 1.62 4.89
C GLY A 58 3.12 2.86 4.88
N ALA A 59 1.94 2.78 5.49
CA ALA A 59 1.01 3.89 5.60
C ALA A 59 1.57 5.05 6.44
N VAL A 60 2.17 4.75 7.59
CA VAL A 60 2.82 5.76 8.45
C VAL A 60 3.98 6.43 7.70
N LEU A 61 4.81 5.64 7.01
CA LEU A 61 5.91 6.18 6.20
C LEU A 61 5.40 7.09 5.08
N LEU A 62 4.25 6.78 4.47
CA LEU A 62 3.61 7.58 3.42
C LEU A 62 3.26 9.01 3.87
N LEU A 63 2.96 9.20 5.16
CA LEU A 63 2.62 10.50 5.75
C LEU A 63 3.86 11.37 6.03
N VAL A 64 5.05 10.77 6.13
CA VAL A 64 6.29 11.49 6.40
C VAL A 64 6.95 11.87 5.06
N PRO A 65 7.04 13.16 4.66
CA PRO A 65 7.48 13.54 3.31
C PRO A 65 8.84 12.98 2.90
N ARG A 66 9.78 12.86 3.86
CA ARG A 66 11.12 12.31 3.63
C ARG A 66 11.15 10.79 3.49
N ALA A 67 10.14 10.10 4.02
CA ALA A 67 10.06 8.64 4.01
C ALA A 67 8.94 8.09 3.11
N ALA A 68 8.11 8.97 2.53
CA ALA A 68 6.96 8.59 1.72
C ALA A 68 7.30 7.69 0.54
N LEU A 69 8.49 7.86 -0.04
CA LEU A 69 8.98 6.98 -1.09
C LEU A 69 9.15 5.53 -0.60
N TYR A 70 9.73 5.33 0.58
CA TYR A 70 9.93 4.00 1.16
C TYR A 70 8.59 3.35 1.52
N GLY A 71 7.67 4.12 2.10
CA GLY A 71 6.31 3.66 2.37
C GLY A 71 5.58 3.22 1.10
N ALA A 72 5.66 4.02 0.03
CA ALA A 72 5.04 3.70 -1.25
C ALA A 72 5.60 2.42 -1.86
N ILE A 73 6.93 2.24 -1.88
CA ILE A 73 7.58 1.02 -2.40
C ILE A 73 7.17 -0.21 -1.59
N MET A 74 7.20 -0.11 -0.26
CA MET A 74 6.83 -1.20 0.63
C MET A 74 5.38 -1.65 0.39
N LEU A 75 4.44 -0.71 0.34
CA LEU A 75 3.04 -1.00 0.05
C LEU A 75 2.85 -1.55 -1.37
N SER A 76 3.61 -1.07 -2.36
CA SER A 76 3.58 -1.61 -3.72
C SER A 76 3.97 -3.09 -3.75
N VAL A 77 4.97 -3.52 -2.97
CA VAL A 77 5.33 -4.94 -2.85
C VAL A 77 4.19 -5.76 -2.25
N VAL A 78 3.51 -5.24 -1.21
CA VAL A 78 2.33 -5.90 -0.64
C VAL A 78 1.22 -6.05 -1.68
N MET A 79 0.97 -5.02 -2.50
CA MET A 79 -0.05 -5.08 -3.55
C MET A 79 0.28 -6.08 -4.66
N ILE A 80 1.56 -6.21 -5.04
CA ILE A 80 1.98 -7.27 -5.98
C ILE A 80 1.63 -8.65 -5.39
N GLY A 81 1.95 -8.88 -4.11
CA GLY A 81 1.58 -10.10 -3.42
C GLY A 81 0.06 -10.33 -3.43
N ALA A 82 -0.73 -9.33 -3.04
CA ALA A 82 -2.19 -9.41 -3.04
C ALA A 82 -2.78 -9.70 -4.42
N THR A 83 -2.27 -9.05 -5.48
CA THR A 83 -2.66 -9.34 -6.87
C THR A 83 -2.38 -10.80 -7.22
N VAL A 84 -1.19 -11.31 -6.92
CA VAL A 84 -0.84 -12.73 -7.18
C VAL A 84 -1.77 -13.66 -6.40
N THR A 85 -2.09 -13.35 -5.14
CA THR A 85 -3.03 -14.14 -4.34
C THR A 85 -4.39 -14.24 -5.00
N HIS A 86 -5.00 -13.12 -5.41
CA HIS A 86 -6.32 -13.15 -6.05
C HIS A 86 -6.31 -13.89 -7.38
N LEU A 87 -5.26 -13.72 -8.20
CA LEU A 87 -5.13 -14.41 -9.49
C LEU A 87 -4.96 -15.93 -9.33
N THR A 88 -4.25 -16.38 -8.29
CA THR A 88 -4.01 -17.81 -8.03
C THR A 88 -5.21 -18.52 -7.37
N HIS A 89 -6.10 -17.78 -6.71
CA HIS A 89 -7.26 -18.32 -5.99
C HIS A 89 -8.59 -18.17 -6.74
N GLN A 90 -8.55 -18.01 -8.08
CA GLN A 90 -9.73 -17.84 -8.94
C GLN A 90 -10.60 -16.60 -8.61
N GLU A 91 -10.04 -15.63 -7.91
CA GLU A 91 -10.68 -14.34 -7.59
C GLU A 91 -10.15 -13.23 -8.51
N ALA A 92 -9.92 -13.52 -9.79
CA ALA A 92 -9.34 -12.57 -10.73
C ALA A 92 -10.05 -11.20 -10.79
N PRO A 93 -11.39 -11.09 -10.68
CA PRO A 93 -12.06 -9.79 -10.58
C PRO A 93 -11.62 -8.95 -9.36
N ASN A 94 -11.29 -9.60 -8.24
CA ASN A 94 -10.84 -8.92 -7.02
C ASN A 94 -9.40 -8.40 -7.14
N ALA A 95 -8.60 -8.91 -8.09
CA ALA A 95 -7.25 -8.44 -8.34
C ALA A 95 -7.19 -6.99 -8.85
N VAL A 96 -8.31 -6.45 -9.35
CA VAL A 96 -8.40 -5.07 -9.83
C VAL A 96 -8.08 -4.07 -8.72
N VAL A 97 -8.56 -4.31 -7.50
CA VAL A 97 -8.34 -3.41 -6.35
C VAL A 97 -6.84 -3.24 -6.03
N PRO A 98 -6.07 -4.32 -5.74
CA PRO A 98 -4.64 -4.17 -5.48
C PRO A 98 -3.84 -3.64 -6.68
N ILE A 99 -4.27 -3.92 -7.92
CA ILE A 99 -3.65 -3.32 -9.12
C ILE A 99 -3.83 -1.81 -9.14
N VAL A 100 -5.05 -1.31 -8.91
CA VAL A 100 -5.31 0.14 -8.87
C VAL A 100 -4.52 0.79 -7.74
N LEU A 101 -4.51 0.20 -6.55
CA LEU A 101 -3.74 0.72 -5.42
C LEU A 101 -2.22 0.71 -5.71
N PHE A 102 -1.71 -0.32 -6.37
CA PHE A 102 -0.32 -0.38 -6.82
C PHE A 102 0.01 0.78 -7.77
N VAL A 103 -0.84 1.04 -8.77
CA VAL A 103 -0.63 2.15 -9.73
C VAL A 103 -0.62 3.50 -9.02
N LEU A 104 -1.55 3.72 -8.08
CA LEU A 104 -1.59 4.96 -7.28
C LEU A 104 -0.34 5.13 -6.41
N LEU A 105 0.14 4.05 -5.78
CA LEU A 105 1.38 4.06 -5.00
C LEU A 105 2.61 4.32 -5.89
N ALA A 106 2.66 3.71 -7.06
CA ALA A 106 3.73 3.92 -8.04
C ALA A 106 3.76 5.39 -8.51
N PHE A 107 2.59 6.00 -8.73
CA PHE A 107 2.49 7.42 -9.07
C PHE A 107 2.98 8.33 -7.92
N VAL A 108 2.62 8.02 -6.67
CA VAL A 108 3.15 8.73 -5.49
C VAL A 108 4.67 8.57 -5.41
N ALA A 109 5.18 7.34 -5.56
CA ALA A 109 6.62 7.05 -5.52
C ALA A 109 7.39 7.82 -6.59
N ALA A 110 6.92 7.82 -7.84
CA ALA A 110 7.53 8.57 -8.94
C ALA A 110 7.55 10.08 -8.65
N SER A 111 6.43 10.63 -8.20
CA SER A 111 6.30 12.06 -7.87
C SER A 111 7.19 12.50 -6.69
N ARG A 112 7.44 11.60 -5.73
CA ARG A 112 8.32 11.85 -4.56
C ARG A 112 9.80 11.61 -4.88
N ARG A 113 10.14 10.79 -5.87
CA ARG A 113 11.54 10.63 -6.36
C ARG A 113 12.06 11.90 -7.02
N GLU A 114 11.22 12.57 -7.82
CA GLU A 114 11.56 13.83 -8.49
C GLU A 114 11.94 14.96 -7.50
N THR A 115 11.49 14.88 -6.25
CA THR A 115 11.79 15.88 -5.20
C THR A 115 13.01 15.53 -4.34
N ALA A 116 13.44 14.26 -4.33
CA ALA A 116 14.56 13.80 -3.50
C ALA A 116 15.92 13.85 -4.20
N VAL A 117 15.96 13.78 -5.54
CA VAL A 117 17.19 13.89 -6.34
C VAL A 117 17.19 15.24 -7.05
N PRO A 118 17.93 16.26 -6.55
CA PRO A 118 18.11 17.47 -7.33
C PRO A 118 18.82 17.11 -8.64
N ALA A 119 18.26 17.57 -9.76
CA ALA A 119 18.85 17.41 -11.08
C ALA A 119 20.33 17.81 -11.02
N ARG A 120 21.23 16.90 -11.38
CA ARG A 120 22.65 17.22 -11.52
C ARG A 120 22.74 18.36 -12.54
N ALA A 121 23.22 19.52 -12.07
CA ALA A 121 23.60 20.67 -12.90
C ALA A 121 24.89 20.35 -13.66
#